data_AF-A0A1J3CGE4-F1
#
_entry.id   AF-A0A1J3CGE4-F1
#
_cell.length_a   1.000
_cell.length_b   1.000
_cell.length_c   1.000
_cell.angle_alpha   90.00
_cell.angle_beta   90.00
_cell.angle_gamma   90.00
#
_symmetry.space_group_name_H-M   'P 1'
#
loop_
_entity.id
_entity.type
_entity.pdbx_description
1 polymer ?
#
loop_
_entity_poly.entity_id
_entity_poly.type
_entity_poly.pdbx_seq_one_letter_code
_entity_poly.pdbx_strand_id
1 'polypeptide(L)'
;MNIDATSVENLEIIDPFHNALLGTSNKKRSLFQMFKTTKTVGGTRLLRANLLQPLKDIETINTRLDCLDELMSNEQLFFGLSQVLRKFPKETDRVLCHFCFKPKKVTEAVLGFDNTRRSQNMISSIILLKTALDALPLLAKVLKDAKCFLLANVYKSVCENDRYASIRKKIGEVIDDD
;
A
#
# COMPACT_ATOMS: atom_id res chain seq x y z
N MET A 1 -18.53 -9.70 -7.49
CA MET A 1 -18.93 -10.29 -8.79
C MET A 1 -17.86 -11.30 -9.17
N ASN A 2 -18.20 -12.45 -9.74
CA ASN A 2 -17.17 -13.42 -10.16
C ASN A 2 -16.95 -13.26 -11.66
N ILE A 3 -15.72 -12.96 -12.06
CA ILE A 3 -15.30 -12.89 -13.46
C ILE A 3 -14.52 -14.17 -13.71
N ASP A 4 -14.94 -14.96 -14.71
CA ASP A 4 -14.21 -16.17 -15.09
C ASP A 4 -12.88 -15.82 -15.77
N ALA A 5 -11.95 -16.77 -15.78
CA ALA A 5 -10.60 -16.56 -16.30
C ALA A 5 -10.59 -16.16 -17.79
N THR A 6 -11.50 -16.72 -18.58
CA THR A 6 -11.62 -16.41 -20.02
C THR A 6 -12.06 -14.96 -20.22
N SER A 7 -13.01 -14.48 -19.43
CA SER A 7 -13.41 -13.07 -19.44
C SER A 7 -12.29 -12.13 -18.99
N VAL A 8 -11.50 -12.51 -17.97
CA VAL A 8 -10.33 -11.72 -17.51
C VAL A 8 -9.30 -11.53 -18.63
N GLU A 9 -9.04 -12.59 -19.39
CA GLU A 9 -8.09 -12.59 -20.51
C GLU A 9 -8.64 -11.82 -21.72
N ASN A 10 -9.88 -12.10 -22.13
CA ASN A 10 -10.52 -11.45 -23.29
C ASN A 10 -10.70 -9.94 -23.11
N LEU A 11 -10.90 -9.49 -21.87
CA LEU A 11 -10.99 -8.07 -21.52
C LEU A 11 -9.63 -7.44 -21.22
N GLU A 12 -8.53 -8.19 -21.32
CA GLU A 12 -7.18 -7.76 -21.00
C GLU A 12 -7.12 -7.02 -19.64
N ILE A 13 -7.84 -7.53 -18.63
CA ILE A 13 -8.00 -6.82 -17.35
C ILE A 13 -6.63 -6.62 -16.69
N ILE A 14 -5.78 -7.64 -16.78
CA ILE A 14 -4.51 -7.71 -16.08
C ILE A 14 -3.32 -7.65 -17.02
N ASP A 15 -3.25 -8.56 -17.97
CA ASP A 15 -2.16 -8.70 -18.93
C ASP A 15 -2.72 -8.47 -20.33
N PRO A 16 -2.03 -7.71 -21.19
CA PRO A 16 -2.46 -7.52 -22.57
C PRO A 16 -2.31 -8.82 -23.36
N PHE A 17 -3.16 -9.05 -24.35
CA PHE A 17 -3.06 -10.20 -25.22
C PHE A 17 -1.81 -10.10 -26.11
N HIS A 18 -1.06 -11.20 -26.24
CA HIS A 18 0.20 -11.23 -26.99
C HIS A 18 -0.01 -10.85 -28.47
N ASN A 19 0.55 -9.73 -28.91
CA ASN A 19 0.89 -9.52 -30.33
C ASN A 19 2.40 -9.67 -30.51
N ALA A 20 2.86 -10.91 -30.65
CA ALA A 20 4.23 -11.20 -31.09
C ALA A 20 4.44 -10.96 -32.60
N LEU A 21 3.44 -10.46 -33.34
CA LEU A 21 3.45 -10.45 -34.82
C LEU A 21 3.28 -9.08 -35.48
N LEU A 22 3.20 -7.98 -34.74
CA LEU A 22 3.08 -6.66 -35.35
C LEU A 22 4.12 -5.71 -34.75
N GLY A 23 5.20 -5.54 -35.49
CA GLY A 23 6.15 -4.47 -35.28
C GLY A 23 5.47 -3.11 -35.24
N THR A 24 6.17 -2.17 -34.61
CA THR A 24 5.83 -0.74 -34.41
C THR A 24 5.05 -0.41 -33.11
N SER A 25 5.84 -0.09 -32.08
CA SER A 25 5.75 1.11 -31.23
C SER A 25 4.38 1.64 -30.74
N ASN A 26 3.42 0.79 -30.37
CA ASN A 26 2.35 1.18 -29.45
C ASN A 26 2.23 0.11 -28.35
N LYS A 27 2.75 0.44 -27.15
CA LYS A 27 2.68 -0.44 -25.98
C LYS A 27 1.21 -0.69 -25.65
N LYS A 28 0.62 -1.78 -26.13
CA LYS A 28 -0.69 -2.26 -25.65
C LYS A 28 -0.61 -2.33 -24.12
N ARG A 29 -1.52 -1.65 -23.43
CA ARG A 29 -1.61 -1.63 -21.97
C ARG A 29 -2.93 -2.28 -21.60
N SER A 30 -2.87 -3.31 -20.76
CA SER A 30 -4.04 -3.84 -20.08
C SER A 30 -4.75 -2.77 -19.26
N LEU A 31 -6.01 -3.04 -18.87
CA LEU A 31 -6.78 -2.14 -18.00
C LEU A 31 -6.02 -1.84 -16.70
N PHE A 32 -5.44 -2.86 -16.09
CA PHE A 32 -4.58 -2.73 -14.92
C PHE A 32 -3.40 -1.79 -15.17
N GLN A 33 -2.69 -1.95 -16.30
CA GLN A 33 -1.54 -1.11 -16.61
C GLN A 33 -1.93 0.35 -16.93
N MET A 34 -3.15 0.60 -17.41
CA MET A 34 -3.70 1.95 -17.57
C MET A 34 -3.99 2.61 -16.22
N PHE A 35 -4.60 1.89 -15.27
CA PHE A 35 -4.98 2.44 -13.97
C PHE A 35 -3.89 2.40 -12.89
N LYS A 36 -2.78 1.67 -13.11
CA LYS A 36 -1.69 1.52 -12.13
C LYS A 36 -0.87 2.81 -11.98
N THR A 37 -1.45 3.78 -11.28
CA THR A 37 -0.83 5.06 -10.90
C THR A 37 -0.58 5.16 -9.38
N THR A 38 -0.91 4.11 -8.64
CA THR A 38 -0.75 3.96 -7.18
C THR A 38 0.69 4.18 -6.72
N LYS A 39 0.89 4.74 -5.53
CA LYS A 39 2.23 5.08 -5.01
C LYS A 39 2.88 4.00 -4.14
N THR A 40 2.11 3.01 -3.69
CA THR A 40 2.59 1.90 -2.84
C THR A 40 2.31 0.55 -3.50
N VAL A 41 3.12 -0.46 -3.18
CA VAL A 41 2.90 -1.83 -3.69
C VAL A 41 1.59 -2.41 -3.15
N GLY A 42 1.25 -2.10 -1.90
CA GLY A 42 -0.06 -2.43 -1.32
C GLY A 42 -1.23 -1.86 -2.12
N GLY A 43 -1.15 -0.59 -2.51
CA GLY A 43 -2.14 0.04 -3.38
C GLY A 43 -2.23 -0.64 -4.74
N THR A 44 -1.09 -0.98 -5.36
CA THR A 44 -1.06 -1.72 -6.65
C THR A 44 -1.76 -3.09 -6.53
N ARG A 45 -1.51 -3.84 -5.46
CA ARG A 45 -2.17 -5.14 -5.24
C ARG A 45 -3.67 -4.98 -4.98
N LEU A 46 -4.06 -3.98 -4.19
CA LEU A 46 -5.46 -3.67 -3.93
C LEU A 46 -6.20 -3.26 -5.21
N LEU A 47 -5.58 -2.45 -6.08
CA LEU A 47 -6.12 -2.13 -7.40
C LEU A 47 -6.34 -3.41 -8.23
N ARG A 48 -5.33 -4.28 -8.30
CA ARG A 48 -5.44 -5.57 -9.00
C ARG A 48 -6.61 -6.41 -8.48
N ALA A 49 -6.75 -6.51 -7.16
CA ALA A 49 -7.83 -7.25 -6.52
C ALA A 49 -9.21 -6.62 -6.85
N ASN A 50 -9.35 -5.30 -6.77
CA ASN A 50 -10.59 -4.59 -7.11
C ASN A 50 -11.00 -4.79 -8.58
N LEU A 51 -10.05 -4.86 -9.51
CA LEU A 51 -10.33 -5.12 -10.93
C LEU A 51 -10.79 -6.56 -11.17
N LEU A 52 -10.18 -7.52 -10.49
CA LEU A 52 -10.53 -8.95 -10.60
C LEU A 52 -11.82 -9.30 -9.85
N GLN A 53 -12.17 -8.52 -8.83
CA GLN A 53 -13.32 -8.78 -7.95
C GLN A 53 -14.15 -7.51 -7.76
N PRO A 54 -14.96 -7.12 -8.76
CA PRO A 54 -15.84 -5.96 -8.63
C PRO A 54 -16.83 -6.13 -7.47
N LEU A 55 -17.06 -5.02 -6.78
CA LEU A 55 -18.00 -4.95 -5.67
C LEU A 55 -19.44 -5.13 -6.18
N LYS A 56 -20.32 -5.62 -5.29
CA LYS A 56 -21.77 -5.68 -5.53
C LYS A 56 -22.57 -4.83 -4.54
N ASP A 57 -21.94 -4.45 -3.43
CA ASP A 57 -22.59 -3.68 -2.38
C ASP A 57 -22.66 -2.19 -2.77
N ILE A 58 -23.87 -1.67 -2.86
CA ILE A 58 -24.16 -0.32 -3.38
C ILE A 58 -23.61 0.74 -2.43
N GLU A 59 -23.75 0.54 -1.12
CA GLU A 59 -23.28 1.49 -0.12
C GLU A 59 -21.76 1.64 -0.15
N THR A 60 -21.03 0.52 -0.24
CA THR A 60 -19.57 0.53 -0.41
C THR A 60 -19.15 1.21 -1.71
N ILE A 61 -19.88 0.97 -2.81
CA ILE A 61 -19.61 1.63 -4.10
C ILE A 61 -19.79 3.14 -3.99
N ASN A 62 -20.93 3.60 -3.45
CA ASN A 62 -21.20 5.03 -3.28
C ASN A 62 -20.19 5.69 -2.34
N THR A 63 -19.83 5.05 -1.23
CA THR A 63 -18.78 5.56 -0.33
C THR A 63 -17.44 5.76 -1.04
N ARG A 64 -17.09 4.89 -2.00
CA ARG A 64 -15.90 5.06 -2.83
C ARG A 64 -16.04 6.20 -3.84
N LEU A 65 -17.23 6.36 -4.44
CA LEU A 65 -17.52 7.44 -5.39
C LEU A 65 -17.50 8.81 -4.69
N ASP A 66 -18.10 8.95 -3.51
CA ASP A 66 -18.06 10.18 -2.71
C ASP A 66 -16.62 10.59 -2.38
N CYS A 67 -15.77 9.62 -2.07
CA CYS A 67 -14.34 9.85 -1.84
C CYS A 67 -13.63 10.32 -3.12
N LEU A 68 -14.00 9.80 -4.29
CA LEU A 68 -13.43 10.26 -5.57
C LEU A 68 -13.88 11.68 -5.90
N ASP A 69 -15.16 12.00 -5.69
CA ASP A 69 -15.70 13.34 -5.95
C ASP A 69 -15.00 14.41 -5.11
N GLU A 70 -14.72 14.13 -3.84
CA GLU A 70 -13.94 15.03 -3.00
C GLU A 70 -12.49 15.19 -3.53
N LEU A 71 -11.83 14.09 -3.90
CA LEU A 71 -10.46 14.15 -4.43
C LEU A 71 -10.38 14.88 -5.77
N MET A 72 -11.39 14.78 -6.63
CA MET A 72 -11.46 15.52 -7.89
C MET A 72 -11.77 16.99 -7.68
N SER A 73 -12.55 17.33 -6.65
CA SER A 73 -12.95 18.72 -6.35
C SER A 73 -11.91 19.47 -5.50
N ASN A 74 -10.98 18.75 -4.86
CA ASN A 74 -9.97 19.31 -3.97
C ASN A 74 -8.55 18.88 -4.40
N GLU A 75 -7.96 19.65 -5.31
CA GLU A 75 -6.61 19.38 -5.84
C GLU A 75 -5.54 19.37 -4.73
N GLN A 76 -5.65 20.25 -3.73
CA GLN A 76 -4.68 20.32 -2.62
C GLN A 76 -4.66 19.01 -1.82
N LEU A 77 -5.85 18.46 -1.53
CA LEU A 77 -5.98 17.15 -0.88
C LEU A 77 -5.38 16.04 -1.76
N PHE A 78 -5.74 16.02 -3.05
CA PHE A 78 -5.26 14.99 -3.99
C PHE A 78 -3.73 15.00 -4.15
N PHE A 79 -3.13 16.16 -4.40
CA PHE A 79 -1.68 16.28 -4.56
C PHE A 79 -0.94 16.08 -3.24
N GLY A 80 -1.49 16.59 -2.13
CA GLY A 80 -0.96 16.36 -0.78
C GLY A 80 -0.89 14.87 -0.46
N LEU A 81 -1.98 14.12 -0.68
CA LEU A 81 -2.01 12.68 -0.46
C LEU A 81 -1.05 11.95 -1.40
N SER A 82 -1.05 12.32 -2.68
CA SER A 82 -0.14 11.75 -3.67
C SER A 82 1.33 11.94 -3.33
N GLN A 83 1.70 13.05 -2.69
CA GLN A 83 3.07 13.31 -2.25
C GLN A 83 3.41 12.54 -0.98
N VAL A 84 2.52 12.54 0.01
CA VAL A 84 2.72 11.83 1.28
C VAL A 84 2.81 10.32 1.06
N LEU A 85 1.93 9.74 0.23
CA LEU A 85 1.93 8.30 -0.06
C LEU A 85 3.23 7.82 -0.75
N ARG A 86 3.97 8.69 -1.43
CA ARG A 86 5.30 8.35 -2.00
C ARG A 86 6.39 8.21 -0.92
N LYS A 87 6.19 8.82 0.24
CA LYS A 87 7.14 8.74 1.37
C LYS A 87 6.98 7.43 2.16
N PHE A 88 5.84 6.76 2.03
CA PHE A 88 5.64 5.46 2.65
C PHE A 88 6.56 4.40 2.01
N PRO A 89 7.11 3.47 2.81
CA PRO A 89 7.92 2.39 2.29
C PRO A 89 7.12 1.53 1.31
N LYS A 90 7.77 1.07 0.24
CA LYS A 90 7.13 0.23 -0.78
C LYS A 90 6.69 -1.12 -0.23
N GLU A 91 7.43 -1.66 0.74
CA GLU A 91 7.29 -3.02 1.27
C GLU A 91 6.77 -3.04 2.72
N THR A 92 5.78 -2.20 3.06
CA THR A 92 5.23 -2.14 4.43
C THR A 92 4.75 -3.51 4.95
N ASP A 93 4.31 -4.42 4.08
CA ASP A 93 3.87 -5.75 4.52
C ASP A 93 5.00 -6.60 5.13
N ARG A 94 6.27 -6.29 4.83
CA ARG A 94 7.41 -6.98 5.46
C ARG A 94 7.46 -6.71 6.97
N VAL A 95 6.98 -5.55 7.42
CA VAL A 95 6.81 -5.23 8.84
C VAL A 95 5.83 -6.22 9.48
N LEU A 96 4.70 -6.49 8.83
CA LEU A 96 3.72 -7.48 9.32
C LEU A 96 4.36 -8.87 9.43
N CYS A 97 5.08 -9.31 8.40
CA CYS A 97 5.76 -10.61 8.36
C CYS A 97 6.73 -10.82 9.53
N HIS A 98 7.49 -9.81 9.94
CA HIS A 98 8.52 -9.95 10.98
C HIS A 98 8.03 -9.66 12.39
N PHE A 99 7.07 -8.75 12.57
CA PHE A 99 6.64 -8.31 13.91
C PHE A 99 5.28 -8.88 14.35
N CYS A 100 4.42 -9.27 13.41
CA CYS A 100 3.07 -9.74 13.72
C CYS A 100 2.92 -11.27 13.65
N PHE A 101 3.77 -11.95 12.87
CA PHE A 101 3.73 -13.41 12.78
C PHE A 101 4.78 -14.06 13.67
N LYS A 102 4.39 -15.14 14.36
CA LYS A 102 5.35 -15.99 15.07
C LYS A 102 6.22 -16.71 14.04
N PRO A 103 7.56 -16.57 14.07
CA PRO A 103 8.43 -17.37 13.23
C PRO A 103 8.20 -18.86 13.53
N LYS A 104 8.04 -19.68 12.49
CA LYS A 104 8.02 -21.14 12.66
C LYS A 104 9.38 -21.55 13.23
N LYS A 105 9.38 -22.33 14.33
CA LYS A 105 10.60 -22.94 14.89
C LYS A 105 11.19 -23.89 13.84
N VAL A 106 12.07 -23.38 12.98
CA VAL A 106 12.95 -24.23 12.19
C VAL A 106 14.01 -24.70 13.17
N THR A 107 14.13 -26.02 13.31
CA THR A 107 15.03 -26.74 14.22
C THR A 107 16.40 -26.08 14.23
N GLU A 108 16.81 -25.54 15.38
CA GLU A 108 18.00 -24.71 15.62
C GLU A 108 19.35 -25.45 15.48
N ALA A 109 19.39 -26.58 14.76
CA ALA A 109 20.55 -27.47 14.76
C ALA A 109 21.61 -27.15 13.70
N VAL A 110 21.42 -26.14 12.84
CA VAL A 110 22.41 -25.80 11.81
C VAL A 110 22.51 -24.28 11.70
N LEU A 111 23.74 -23.76 11.67
CA LEU A 111 24.15 -22.41 11.23
C LEU A 111 24.27 -21.33 12.34
N GLY A 112 25.45 -21.28 12.98
CA GLY A 112 25.97 -20.03 13.60
C GLY A 112 26.15 -18.86 12.61
N PHE A 113 25.97 -19.10 11.30
CA PHE A 113 26.00 -18.10 10.23
C PHE A 113 24.64 -17.38 10.02
N ASP A 114 23.55 -17.89 10.61
CA ASP A 114 22.19 -17.35 10.39
C ASP A 114 21.86 -16.11 11.24
N ASN A 115 22.54 -15.92 12.37
CA ASN A 115 22.18 -14.87 13.33
C ASN A 115 22.45 -13.47 12.76
N THR A 116 23.58 -13.25 12.08
CA THR A 116 23.90 -11.95 11.47
C THR A 116 22.88 -11.56 10.42
N ARG A 117 22.47 -12.49 9.55
CA ARG A 117 21.47 -12.24 8.51
C ARG A 117 20.07 -12.01 9.10
N ARG A 118 19.70 -12.73 10.15
CA ARG A 118 18.44 -12.50 10.89
C ARG A 118 18.43 -11.12 11.54
N SER A 119 19.50 -10.73 12.22
CA SER A 119 19.65 -9.40 12.82
C SER A 119 19.58 -8.30 11.76
N GLN A 120 20.27 -8.45 10.62
CA GLN A 120 20.19 -7.51 9.50
C GLN A 120 18.76 -7.36 8.95
N ASN A 121 18.05 -8.46 8.75
CA ASN A 121 16.65 -8.42 8.29
C ASN A 121 15.73 -7.74 9.31
N MET A 122 15.98 -7.96 10.60
CA MET A 122 15.19 -7.35 11.67
C MET A 122 15.45 -5.84 11.73
N ILE A 123 16.71 -5.41 11.67
CA ILE A 123 17.09 -3.98 11.59
C ILE A 123 16.44 -3.33 10.37
N SER A 124 16.54 -3.94 9.18
CA SER A 124 15.90 -3.45 7.96
C SER A 124 14.37 -3.30 8.13
N SER A 125 13.73 -4.24 8.82
CA SER A 125 12.29 -4.18 9.11
C SER A 125 11.93 -3.07 10.11
N ILE A 126 12.78 -2.82 11.11
CA ILE A 126 12.61 -1.70 12.05
C ILE A 126 12.76 -0.36 11.32
N ILE A 127 13.76 -0.23 10.43
CA ILE A 127 13.96 0.97 9.61
C ILE A 127 12.72 1.22 8.73
N LEU A 128 12.20 0.19 8.05
CA LEU A 128 10.97 0.30 7.27
C LEU A 128 9.79 0.77 8.13
N LEU A 129 9.63 0.22 9.34
CA LEU A 129 8.61 0.67 10.28
C LEU A 129 8.82 2.13 10.69
N LYS A 130 10.05 2.55 11.02
CA LYS A 130 10.38 3.95 11.36
C LYS A 130 9.97 4.88 10.24
N THR A 131 10.38 4.59 9.00
CA THR A 131 10.06 5.41 7.82
C THR A 131 8.55 5.54 7.61
N ALA A 132 7.77 4.46 7.82
CA ALA A 132 6.31 4.53 7.75
C ALA A 132 5.72 5.43 8.86
N LEU A 133 6.22 5.30 10.09
CA LEU A 133 5.78 6.10 11.23
C LEU A 133 6.15 7.58 11.09
N ASP A 134 7.31 7.90 10.51
CA ASP A 134 7.75 9.27 10.23
C ASP A 134 6.87 9.97 9.16
N ALA A 135 6.22 9.20 8.28
CA ALA A 135 5.30 9.74 7.27
C ALA A 135 3.89 10.01 7.83
N LEU A 136 3.49 9.40 8.95
CA LEU A 136 2.15 9.52 9.52
C LEU A 136 1.76 10.96 9.92
N PRO A 137 2.62 11.79 10.55
CA PRO A 137 2.25 13.17 10.87
C PRO A 137 1.93 14.01 9.62
N LEU A 138 2.62 13.75 8.51
CA LEU A 138 2.34 14.41 7.24
C LEU A 138 0.99 13.95 6.66
N LEU A 139 0.69 12.66 6.78
CA LEU A 139 -0.60 12.10 6.38
C LEU A 139 -1.75 12.71 7.20
N ALA A 140 -1.57 12.82 8.52
CA ALA A 140 -2.53 13.43 9.42
C ALA A 140 -2.81 14.89 9.03
N LYS A 141 -1.77 15.67 8.71
CA LYS A 141 -1.93 17.07 8.28
C LYS A 141 -2.77 17.19 7.00
N VAL A 142 -2.54 16.32 6.03
CA VAL A 142 -3.26 16.35 4.75
C VAL A 142 -4.71 15.87 4.90
N LEU A 143 -4.96 14.85 5.72
CA LEU A 143 -6.29 14.27 5.92
C LEU A 143 -7.19 15.03 6.90
N LYS A 144 -6.65 15.98 7.67
CA LYS A 144 -7.37 16.65 8.77
C LYS A 144 -8.71 17.26 8.35
N ASP A 145 -8.74 17.84 7.15
CA ASP A 145 -9.92 18.55 6.62
C ASP A 145 -10.72 17.72 5.60
N ALA A 146 -10.42 16.43 5.47
CA ALA A 146 -11.16 15.53 4.58
C ALA A 146 -12.57 15.27 5.11
N LYS A 147 -13.55 15.35 4.22
CA LYS A 147 -14.99 15.33 4.55
C LYS A 147 -15.64 14.00 4.23
N CYS A 148 -15.18 13.31 3.19
CA CYS A 148 -15.76 12.03 2.83
C CYS A 148 -15.51 11.00 3.95
N PHE A 149 -16.50 10.14 4.15
CA PHE A 149 -16.50 9.17 5.24
C PHE A 149 -15.26 8.28 5.24
N LEU A 150 -14.80 7.86 4.06
CA LEU A 150 -13.65 6.96 3.92
C LEU A 150 -12.36 7.61 4.42
N LEU A 151 -12.03 8.82 3.95
CA LEU A 151 -10.81 9.51 4.34
C LEU A 151 -10.86 9.97 5.81
N ALA A 152 -12.02 10.43 6.28
CA ALA A 152 -12.23 10.77 7.69
C ALA A 152 -12.02 9.55 8.61
N ASN A 153 -12.48 8.36 8.21
CA ASN A 153 -12.23 7.13 8.97
C ASN A 153 -10.76 6.72 8.95
N VAL A 154 -10.05 6.90 7.84
CA VAL A 154 -8.59 6.67 7.80
C VAL A 154 -7.88 7.63 8.75
N TYR A 155 -8.28 8.90 8.80
CA TYR A 155 -7.74 9.86 9.75
C TYR A 155 -7.94 9.39 11.20
N LYS A 156 -9.18 9.07 11.59
CA LYS A 156 -9.50 8.63 12.96
C LYS A 156 -8.83 7.32 13.37
N SER A 157 -8.81 6.33 12.47
CA SER A 157 -8.28 4.99 12.80
C SER A 157 -6.75 4.91 12.75
N VAL A 158 -6.12 5.68 11.87
CA VAL A 158 -4.67 5.60 11.62
C VAL A 158 -3.93 6.81 12.19
N CYS A 159 -4.40 8.04 11.92
CA CYS A 159 -3.66 9.25 12.26
C CYS A 159 -3.81 9.66 13.74
N GLU A 160 -4.98 9.43 14.34
CA GLU A 160 -5.23 9.73 15.77
C GLU A 160 -4.76 8.63 16.72
N ASN A 161 -4.04 7.61 16.23
CA ASN A 161 -3.58 6.51 17.06
C ASN A 161 -2.26 6.86 17.79
N ASP A 162 -2.37 7.26 19.05
CA ASP A 162 -1.24 7.62 19.93
C ASP A 162 -0.17 6.53 20.09
N ARG A 163 -0.52 5.26 19.84
CA ARG A 163 0.45 4.16 19.90
C ARG A 163 1.53 4.30 18.85
N TYR A 164 1.21 4.86 17.68
CA TYR A 164 2.20 5.08 16.63
C TYR A 164 3.25 6.11 17.04
N ALA A 165 2.86 7.18 17.74
CA ALA A 165 3.80 8.14 18.29
C ALA A 165 4.72 7.50 19.36
N SER A 166 4.14 6.66 20.22
CA SER A 166 4.89 5.93 21.25
C SER A 166 5.91 4.95 20.64
N ILE A 167 5.53 4.21 19.60
CA ILE A 167 6.44 3.28 18.89
C ILE A 167 7.54 4.08 18.19
N ARG A 168 7.18 5.17 17.49
CA ARG A 168 8.12 6.04 16.79
C ARG A 168 9.19 6.59 17.75
N LYS A 169 8.77 7.07 18.92
CA LYS A 169 9.69 7.57 19.96
C LYS A 169 10.66 6.48 20.43
N LYS A 170 10.14 5.29 20.78
CA LYS A 170 10.99 4.16 21.22
C LYS A 170 12.01 3.73 20.18
N ILE A 171 11.65 3.76 18.90
CA ILE A 171 12.59 3.44 17.82
C ILE A 171 13.67 4.53 17.70
N GLY A 172 13.29 5.81 17.79
CA GLY A 172 14.22 6.94 17.73
C GLY A 172 15.16 7.08 18.94
N GLU A 173 14.83 6.47 20.08
CA GLU A 173 15.75 6.38 21.24
C GLU A 173 16.92 5.41 21.00
N VAL A 174 16.81 4.52 20.00
CA VAL A 174 17.75 3.42 19.76
C VAL A 174 18.45 3.49 18.39
N ILE A 175 17.79 4.08 17.39
CA ILE A 175 18.33 4.25 16.03
C ILE A 175 18.58 5.74 15.81
N ASP A 176 19.86 6.12 15.64
CA ASP A 176 20.27 7.48 15.28
C ASP A 176 19.69 7.93 13.93
N ASP A 177 19.45 9.25 13.80
CA ASP A 177 18.87 9.89 12.61
C ASP A 177 19.92 10.15 11.49
N ASP A 178 20.78 9.18 11.20
CA ASP A 178 21.70 9.22 10.05
C ASP A 178 20.96 9.05 8.70
#